data_AF-A0A813IW08-F1
#
_entry.id   AF-A0A813IW08-F1
#
_cell.length_a   1.000
_cell.length_b   1.000
_cell.length_c   1.000
_cell.angle_alpha   90.00
_cell.angle_beta   90.00
_cell.angle_gamma   90.00
#
_symmetry.space_group_name_H-M   'P 1'
#
loop_
_entity.id
_entity.type
_entity.pdbx_description
1 polymer ?
#
loop_
_entity_poly.entity_id
_entity_poly.type
_entity_poly.pdbx_seq_one_letter_code
_entity_poly.pdbx_strand_id
1 'polypeptide(L)'
;ILKMWEYLGRHRSEECDWYLKADPDTYVNLRALSDRLSCFDAEEQHYLGVVHAAVPPRDFQEQWPALYFGHGGSGYLVSRGLVSFIGRLAGPCLEDVMAATDGDAMEDVIFALCLRKQGVEVMSYGFLAQGGTRVWSGEEISQ
;
A
#
# COMPACT_ATOMS: atom_id res chain seq x y z
N ILE A 1 2.80 7.80 -11.32
CA ILE A 1 2.45 6.41 -10.90
C ILE A 1 0.97 6.03 -11.13
N LEU A 2 -0.01 6.89 -10.80
CA LEU A 2 -1.45 6.58 -10.99
C LEU A 2 -1.81 6.12 -12.40
N LYS A 3 -1.26 6.78 -13.45
CA LYS A 3 -1.47 6.36 -14.84
C LYS A 3 -0.93 4.96 -15.17
N MET A 4 0.15 4.54 -14.51
CA MET A 4 0.68 3.17 -14.66
C MET A 4 -0.34 2.17 -14.09
N TRP A 5 -0.83 2.41 -12.88
CA TRP A 5 -1.83 1.56 -12.25
C TRP A 5 -3.17 1.55 -13.00
N GLU A 6 -3.60 2.71 -13.53
CA GLU A 6 -4.75 2.80 -14.42
C GLU A 6 -4.57 1.91 -15.66
N TYR A 7 -3.42 1.99 -16.32
CA TYR A 7 -3.13 1.20 -17.51
C TYR A 7 -3.16 -0.29 -17.21
N LEU A 8 -2.48 -0.72 -16.13
CA LEU A 8 -2.46 -2.11 -15.70
C LEU A 8 -3.88 -2.60 -15.37
N GLY A 9 -4.64 -1.83 -14.59
CA GLY A 9 -6.01 -2.15 -14.22
C GLY A 9 -6.96 -2.28 -15.40
N ARG A 10 -6.78 -1.48 -16.45
CA ARG A 10 -7.67 -1.49 -17.63
C ARG A 10 -7.33 -2.55 -18.67
N HIS A 11 -6.07 -2.99 -18.73
CA HIS A 11 -5.60 -3.79 -19.87
C HIS A 11 -4.90 -5.08 -19.48
N ARG A 12 -4.41 -5.20 -18.24
CA ARG A 12 -3.46 -6.24 -17.83
C ARG A 12 -3.78 -6.85 -16.48
N SER A 13 -4.90 -6.50 -15.83
CA SER A 13 -5.19 -6.88 -14.44
C SER A 13 -5.27 -8.40 -14.20
N GLU A 14 -5.61 -9.17 -15.24
CA GLU A 14 -5.75 -10.62 -15.19
C GLU A 14 -4.43 -11.37 -15.48
N GLU A 15 -3.33 -10.67 -15.78
CA GLU A 15 -2.06 -11.34 -16.16
C GLU A 15 -1.26 -11.87 -14.97
N CYS A 16 -1.40 -11.23 -13.81
CA CYS A 16 -0.69 -11.57 -12.58
C CYS A 16 -1.63 -11.52 -11.37
N ASP A 17 -1.40 -12.39 -10.40
CA ASP A 17 -2.06 -12.33 -9.08
C ASP A 17 -1.56 -11.13 -8.25
N TRP A 18 -0.30 -10.74 -8.44
CA TRP A 18 0.37 -9.69 -7.68
C TRP A 18 1.21 -8.77 -8.57
N TYR A 19 1.17 -7.48 -8.28
CA TYR A 19 1.93 -6.45 -8.98
C TYR A 19 2.81 -5.70 -7.98
N LEU A 20 4.10 -5.59 -8.27
CA LEU A 20 5.08 -4.89 -7.44
C LEU A 20 5.51 -3.59 -8.14
N LYS A 21 5.41 -2.46 -7.43
CA LYS A 21 6.18 -1.25 -7.74
C LYS A 21 7.42 -1.26 -6.87
N ALA A 22 8.58 -1.09 -7.49
CA ALA A 22 9.84 -0.87 -6.81
C ALA A 22 10.68 0.12 -7.63
N ASP A 23 11.59 0.82 -6.96
CA ASP A 23 12.53 1.72 -7.63
C ASP A 23 13.68 0.90 -8.25
N PRO A 24 14.37 1.41 -9.29
CA PRO A 24 15.39 0.64 -10.01
C PRO A 24 16.62 0.29 -9.16
N ASP A 25 16.77 0.91 -7.99
CA ASP A 25 17.81 0.67 -6.98
C ASP A 25 17.33 -0.23 -5.83
N THR A 26 16.12 -0.79 -5.92
CA THR A 26 15.57 -1.72 -4.91
C THR A 26 15.98 -3.18 -5.19
N TYR A 27 16.57 -3.85 -4.19
CA TYR A 27 16.77 -5.31 -4.21
C TYR A 27 15.49 -6.05 -3.78
N VAL A 28 15.08 -7.05 -4.56
CA VAL A 28 13.86 -7.84 -4.29
C VAL A 28 14.19 -9.33 -4.09
N ASN A 29 13.90 -9.85 -2.90
CA ASN A 29 13.97 -11.29 -2.62
C ASN A 29 12.67 -11.98 -3.05
N LEU A 30 12.60 -12.42 -4.30
CA LEU A 30 11.39 -13.01 -4.89
C LEU A 30 10.89 -14.26 -4.15
N ARG A 31 11.78 -15.09 -3.60
CA ARG A 31 11.37 -16.30 -2.86
C ARG A 31 10.66 -15.93 -1.57
N ALA A 32 11.29 -15.09 -0.74
CA ALA A 32 10.68 -14.64 0.52
C ALA A 32 9.38 -13.86 0.27
N LEU A 33 9.33 -13.08 -0.81
CA LEU A 33 8.13 -12.39 -1.22
C LEU A 33 7.01 -13.38 -1.60
N SER A 34 7.29 -14.37 -2.44
CA SER A 34 6.32 -15.40 -2.83
C SER A 34 5.77 -16.17 -1.62
N ASP A 35 6.64 -16.58 -0.69
CA ASP A 35 6.25 -17.29 0.53
C ASP A 35 5.35 -16.42 1.42
N ARG A 36 5.54 -15.10 1.39
CA ARG A 36 4.73 -14.17 2.18
C ARG A 36 3.38 -13.90 1.54
N LEU A 37 3.34 -13.74 0.22
CA LEU A 37 2.11 -13.45 -0.52
C LEU A 37 1.14 -14.64 -0.52
N SER A 38 1.62 -15.86 -0.32
CA SER A 38 0.75 -17.04 -0.17
C SER A 38 -0.15 -17.01 1.09
N CYS A 39 0.04 -16.04 1.99
CA CYS A 39 -0.84 -15.81 3.13
C CYS A 39 -2.08 -14.96 2.82
N PHE A 40 -2.19 -14.42 1.60
CA PHE A 40 -3.22 -13.45 1.22
C PHE A 40 -4.00 -13.97 -0.01
N ASP A 41 -5.26 -13.56 -0.14
CA ASP A 41 -6.06 -13.84 -1.33
C ASP A 41 -5.83 -12.74 -2.36
N ALA A 42 -5.32 -13.11 -3.54
CA ALA A 42 -5.06 -12.16 -4.61
C ALA A 42 -6.33 -11.52 -5.21
N GLU A 43 -7.51 -12.13 -5.00
CA GLU A 43 -8.80 -11.54 -5.42
C GLU A 43 -9.28 -10.43 -4.50
N GLU A 44 -8.81 -10.40 -3.25
CA GLU A 44 -9.13 -9.34 -2.31
C GLU A 44 -8.35 -8.06 -2.63
N GLN A 45 -8.79 -6.93 -2.08
CA GLN A 45 -8.14 -5.63 -2.29
C GLN A 45 -6.99 -5.44 -1.30
N HIS A 46 -5.77 -5.80 -1.71
CA HIS A 46 -4.59 -5.67 -0.87
C HIS A 46 -3.64 -4.61 -1.42
N TYR A 47 -3.36 -3.61 -0.59
CA TYR A 47 -2.26 -2.67 -0.75
C TYR A 47 -1.22 -2.96 0.33
N LEU A 48 -0.11 -3.59 -0.03
CA LEU A 48 0.89 -4.08 0.93
C LEU A 48 2.18 -3.29 0.79
N GLY A 49 2.75 -2.79 1.88
CA GLY A 49 3.98 -1.99 1.84
C GLY A 49 4.72 -1.98 3.17
N VAL A 50 5.92 -1.40 3.17
CA VAL A 50 6.44 -0.80 4.40
C VAL A 50 5.62 0.47 4.63
N VAL A 51 4.97 0.57 5.79
CA VAL A 51 4.03 1.66 6.08
C VAL A 51 4.80 2.91 6.51
N HIS A 52 4.65 3.98 5.73
CA HIS A 52 5.12 5.31 6.06
C HIS A 52 3.93 6.23 6.35
N ALA A 53 4.17 7.30 7.10
CA ALA A 53 3.17 8.31 7.42
C ALA A 53 3.51 9.65 6.77
N ALA A 54 2.50 10.32 6.23
CA ALA A 54 2.57 11.68 5.73
C ALA A 54 1.46 12.51 6.37
N VAL A 55 1.67 13.83 6.39
CA VAL A 55 0.60 14.78 6.69
C VAL A 55 -0.27 14.86 5.43
N PRO A 56 -1.60 14.61 5.53
CA PRO A 56 -2.48 14.71 4.37
C PRO A 56 -2.60 16.17 3.88
N PRO A 57 -3.03 16.38 2.63
CA PRO A 57 -3.34 17.72 2.13
C PRO A 57 -4.35 18.42 3.02
N ARG A 58 -4.26 19.75 3.10
CA ARG A 58 -5.03 20.58 4.04
C ARG A 58 -6.52 20.24 4.07
N ASP A 59 -7.11 20.06 2.90
CA ASP A 59 -8.55 19.78 2.74
C ASP A 59 -9.00 18.44 3.33
N PHE A 60 -8.06 17.54 3.62
CA PHE A 60 -8.33 16.22 4.21
C PHE A 60 -7.90 16.10 5.67
N GLN A 61 -7.21 17.09 6.25
CA GLN A 61 -6.64 16.97 7.61
C GLN A 61 -7.70 16.84 8.71
N GLU A 62 -8.88 17.42 8.52
CA GLU A 62 -9.99 17.29 9.50
C GLU A 62 -10.54 15.86 9.56
N GLN A 63 -10.56 15.17 8.42
CA GLN A 63 -11.05 13.79 8.34
C GLN A 63 -9.95 12.78 8.67
N TRP A 64 -8.72 13.10 8.29
CA TRP A 64 -7.59 12.19 8.30
C TRP A 64 -6.41 12.81 9.07
N PRO A 65 -6.21 12.43 10.35
CA PRO A 65 -5.11 13.00 11.14
C PRO A 65 -3.72 12.57 10.65
N ALA A 66 -3.62 11.46 9.92
CA ALA A 66 -2.41 10.99 9.27
C ALA A 66 -2.77 10.21 8.00
N LEU A 67 -1.96 10.28 6.96
CA LEU A 67 -2.07 9.47 5.74
C LEU A 67 -0.97 8.41 5.72
N TYR A 68 -1.36 7.14 5.64
CA TYR A 68 -0.43 6.03 5.54
C TYR A 68 -0.24 5.59 4.09
N PHE A 69 1.00 5.33 3.69
CA PHE A 69 1.34 4.95 2.31
C PHE A 69 2.49 3.93 2.26
N GLY A 70 2.55 3.18 1.16
CA GLY A 70 3.69 2.33 0.83
C GLY A 70 4.75 3.15 0.10
N HIS A 71 5.93 3.29 0.69
CA HIS A 71 7.00 4.11 0.12
C HIS A 71 7.63 3.49 -1.13
N GLY A 72 7.89 4.31 -2.15
CA GLY A 72 8.44 3.88 -3.43
C GLY A 72 9.72 3.05 -3.34
N GLY A 73 10.71 3.52 -2.59
CA GLY A 73 12.02 2.87 -2.50
C GLY A 73 12.03 1.57 -1.67
N SER A 74 11.03 1.37 -0.81
CA SER A 74 10.83 0.09 -0.09
C SER A 74 10.08 -0.93 -0.95
N GLY A 75 9.47 -0.45 -2.03
CA GLY A 75 8.51 -1.18 -2.83
C GLY A 75 7.18 -1.40 -2.12
N TYR A 76 6.13 -1.56 -2.92
CA TYR A 76 4.81 -1.93 -2.45
C TYR A 76 4.11 -2.82 -3.47
N LEU A 77 3.21 -3.66 -2.97
CA LEU A 77 2.45 -4.64 -3.73
C LEU A 77 0.98 -4.26 -3.79
N VAL A 78 0.39 -4.62 -4.92
CA VAL A 78 -1.03 -4.45 -5.21
C VAL A 78 -1.52 -5.79 -5.73
N SER A 79 -2.59 -6.33 -5.13
CA SER A 79 -3.22 -7.58 -5.58
C SER A 79 -3.99 -7.41 -6.90
N ARG A 80 -4.30 -8.50 -7.60
CA ARG A 80 -5.20 -8.51 -8.78
C ARG A 80 -6.51 -7.79 -8.47
N GLY A 81 -7.16 -8.14 -7.35
CA GLY A 81 -8.42 -7.52 -6.93
C GLY A 81 -8.33 -5.99 -6.85
N LEU A 82 -7.23 -5.47 -6.31
CA LEU A 82 -7.01 -4.03 -6.21
C LEU A 82 -6.61 -3.40 -7.54
N VAL A 83 -5.78 -4.02 -8.37
CA VAL A 83 -5.42 -3.51 -9.70
C VAL A 83 -6.65 -3.40 -10.61
N SER A 84 -7.50 -4.43 -10.65
CA SER A 84 -8.78 -4.41 -11.37
C SER A 84 -9.71 -3.30 -10.86
N PHE A 85 -9.71 -3.04 -9.55
CA PHE A 85 -10.47 -1.95 -8.95
C PHE A 85 -9.95 -0.56 -9.36
N ILE A 86 -8.63 -0.35 -9.32
CA ILE A 86 -7.99 0.92 -9.71
C ILE A 86 -8.29 1.26 -11.17
N GLY A 87 -8.28 0.29 -12.08
CA GLY A 87 -8.58 0.50 -13.50
C GLY A 87 -9.95 1.17 -13.76
N ARG A 88 -10.91 0.98 -12.85
CA ARG A 88 -12.25 1.59 -12.91
C ARG A 88 -12.32 2.98 -12.29
N LEU A 89 -11.38 3.34 -11.40
CA LEU A 89 -11.46 4.54 -10.55
C LEU A 89 -10.37 5.58 -10.79
N ALA A 90 -9.28 5.22 -11.48
CA ALA A 90 -8.09 6.06 -11.56
C ALA A 90 -8.33 7.43 -12.24
N GLY A 91 -9.28 7.55 -13.17
CA GLY A 91 -9.63 8.81 -13.82
C GLY A 91 -10.14 9.87 -12.84
N PRO A 92 -11.33 9.67 -12.23
CA PRO A 92 -11.87 10.59 -11.23
C PRO A 92 -10.91 10.85 -10.06
N CYS A 93 -10.19 9.80 -9.64
CA CYS A 93 -9.27 9.92 -8.53
C CYS A 93 -8.06 10.83 -8.83
N LEU A 94 -7.52 10.75 -10.05
CA LEU A 94 -6.41 11.60 -10.46
C LEU A 94 -6.80 13.08 -10.47
N GLU A 95 -7.97 13.40 -10.99
CA GLU A 95 -8.49 14.78 -11.02
C GLU A 95 -8.64 15.35 -9.61
N ASP A 96 -9.28 14.60 -8.71
CA ASP A 96 -9.49 14.99 -7.33
C ASP A 96 -8.16 15.24 -6.58
N VAL A 97 -7.20 14.33 -6.74
CA VAL A 97 -5.94 14.43 -6.01
C VAL A 97 -5.06 15.54 -6.59
N MET A 98 -5.04 15.73 -7.91
CA MET A 98 -4.32 16.86 -8.51
C MET A 98 -4.87 18.19 -8.03
N ALA A 99 -6.20 18.34 -7.95
CA ALA A 99 -6.83 19.55 -7.42
C ALA A 99 -6.47 19.80 -5.94
N ALA A 100 -6.47 18.75 -5.10
CA ALA A 100 -6.19 18.88 -3.68
C ALA A 100 -4.70 19.09 -3.32
N THR A 101 -3.79 18.80 -4.26
CA THR A 101 -2.34 18.88 -4.04
C THR A 101 -1.66 19.96 -4.87
N ASP A 102 -2.40 20.66 -5.72
CA ASP A 102 -1.85 21.56 -6.75
C ASP A 102 -0.79 20.88 -7.64
N GLY A 103 -0.87 19.54 -7.76
CA GLY A 103 0.13 18.72 -8.43
C GLY A 103 1.48 18.58 -7.71
N ASP A 104 1.63 19.12 -6.49
CA ASP A 104 2.89 19.15 -5.73
C ASP A 104 2.90 18.12 -4.58
N ALA A 105 2.67 16.85 -4.91
CA ALA A 105 2.76 15.77 -3.93
C ALA A 105 3.53 14.57 -4.48
N MET A 106 4.16 13.83 -3.55
CA MET A 106 4.88 12.60 -3.88
C MET A 106 3.94 11.58 -4.49
N GLU A 107 4.39 10.83 -5.49
CA GLU A 107 3.51 10.00 -6.30
C GLU A 107 2.89 8.84 -5.51
N ASP A 108 3.60 8.30 -4.53
CA ASP A 108 3.17 7.26 -3.60
C ASP A 108 2.19 7.79 -2.54
N VAL A 109 2.37 9.02 -2.08
CA VAL A 109 1.39 9.74 -1.23
C VAL A 109 0.09 9.99 -2.01
N ILE A 110 0.18 10.47 -3.25
CA ILE A 110 -0.96 10.67 -4.16
C ILE A 110 -1.71 9.35 -4.38
N PHE A 111 -0.98 8.27 -4.61
CA PHE A 111 -1.58 6.94 -4.80
C PHE A 111 -2.31 6.46 -3.55
N ALA A 112 -1.71 6.59 -2.37
CA ALA A 112 -2.36 6.21 -1.12
C ALA A 112 -3.57 7.07 -0.78
N LEU A 113 -3.51 8.38 -1.02
CA LEU A 113 -4.64 9.29 -0.85
C LEU A 113 -5.83 8.84 -1.71
N CYS A 114 -5.54 8.47 -2.96
CA CYS A 114 -6.53 7.95 -3.89
C CYS A 114 -7.23 6.69 -3.37
N LEU A 115 -6.44 5.70 -2.95
CA LEU A 115 -6.94 4.44 -2.41
C LEU A 115 -7.75 4.64 -1.12
N ARG A 116 -7.31 5.57 -0.26
CA ARG A 116 -7.99 5.84 1.01
C ARG A 116 -9.37 6.44 0.83
N LYS A 117 -9.57 7.32 -0.17
CA LYS A 117 -10.92 7.81 -0.53
C LYS A 117 -11.90 6.67 -0.85
N GLN A 118 -11.37 5.50 -1.21
CA GLN A 118 -12.13 4.30 -1.57
C GLN A 118 -12.16 3.26 -0.42
N GLY A 119 -11.63 3.60 0.76
CA GLY A 119 -11.58 2.70 1.91
C GLY A 119 -10.44 1.69 1.89
N VAL A 120 -9.45 1.84 1.00
CA VAL A 120 -8.27 0.98 0.93
C VAL A 120 -7.07 1.70 1.54
N GLU A 121 -6.48 1.10 2.57
CA GLU A 121 -5.28 1.62 3.24
C GLU A 121 -4.10 0.64 3.08
N VAL A 122 -2.87 1.17 3.17
CA VAL A 122 -1.68 0.33 3.14
C VAL A 122 -1.62 -0.56 4.37
N MET A 123 -1.26 -1.82 4.17
CA MET A 123 -1.01 -2.77 5.24
C MET A 123 0.45 -3.17 5.29
N SER A 124 1.00 -3.27 6.50
CA SER A 124 2.33 -3.85 6.68
C SER A 124 2.28 -5.35 6.43
N TYR A 125 3.11 -5.83 5.52
CA TYR A 125 3.28 -7.26 5.27
C TYR A 125 4.54 -7.83 5.91
N GLY A 126 5.38 -6.99 6.54
CA GLY A 126 6.65 -7.38 7.15
C GLY A 126 6.54 -8.06 8.52
N PHE A 127 5.34 -8.13 9.12
CA PHE A 127 5.15 -8.68 10.47
C PHE A 127 3.76 -9.35 10.60
N LEU A 128 3.67 -10.65 10.34
CA LEU A 128 2.79 -11.47 11.17
C LEU A 128 3.73 -12.23 12.10
N ALA A 129 3.84 -11.75 13.34
CA ALA A 129 4.36 -12.61 14.39
C ALA A 129 3.42 -13.83 14.47
N GLN A 130 3.85 -14.96 13.93
CA GLN A 130 3.40 -16.23 14.49
C GLN A 130 3.97 -16.27 15.91
N GLY A 131 3.16 -15.86 16.88
CA GLY A 131 3.60 -15.81 18.26
C GLY A 131 2.52 -15.23 19.15
N GLY A 132 1.74 -16.10 19.77
CA GLY A 132 0.89 -15.71 20.89
C GLY A 132 1.68 -14.87 21.89
N THR A 133 1.03 -13.82 22.36
CA THR A 133 1.53 -12.89 23.36
C THR A 133 2.00 -13.68 24.59
N ARG A 134 3.31 -13.98 24.69
CA ARG A 134 3.92 -14.20 26.01
C ARG A 134 4.22 -12.83 26.58
N VAL A 135 3.28 -12.36 27.38
CA VAL A 135 3.54 -11.34 28.40
C VAL A 135 4.71 -11.87 29.23
N TRP A 136 5.84 -11.19 29.18
CA TRP A 136 6.97 -11.44 30.06
C TRP A 136 6.56 -10.93 31.45
N SER A 137 6.07 -11.81 32.31
CA SER A 137 5.93 -11.51 33.74
C SER A 137 7.31 -11.65 34.37
N GLY A 138 7.92 -10.52 34.72
CA GLY A 138 9.19 -10.52 35.44
C GLY A 138 9.05 -11.32 36.74
N GLU A 139 9.78 -12.43 36.84
CA GLU A 139 10.04 -13.11 38.10
C GLU A 139 11.29 -12.51 38.75
N GLU A 140 11.12 -12.17 40.02
CA GLU A 140 12.18 -11.80 40.95
C GLU A 140 13.29 -12.85 40.96
N ILE A 141 14.53 -12.41 40.81
CA ILE A 141 15.69 -13.20 41.24
C ILE A 141 16.22 -12.51 42.50
N SER A 142 15.86 -13.08 43.63
CA SER A 142 16.60 -12.97 44.88
C SER A 142 17.89 -13.78 44.76
N GLN A 143 19.03 -13.10 44.90
CA GLN A 143 20.24 -13.63 45.55
C GLN A 143 20.89 -12.50 46.36
#